data_AF-A0A3P6QNJ7-F1
#
_entry.id   AF-A0A3P6QNJ7-F1
#
_cell.length_a   1.000
_cell.length_b   1.000
_cell.length_c   1.000
_cell.angle_alpha   90.00
_cell.angle_beta   90.00
_cell.angle_gamma   90.00
#
_symmetry.space_group_name_H-M   'P 1'
#
loop_
_entity.id
_entity.type
_entity.pdbx_description
1 polymer ?
#
loop_
_entity_poly.entity_id
_entity_poly.type
_entity_poly.pdbx_seq_one_letter_code
_entity_poly.pdbx_strand_id
1 'polypeptide(L)'
;MEEERRDELIPPVLDALLDFHINFLRRLRQKRKEAAVVDSISDIVFSEFDNGGRNRAAVHAYTEFCSKYDRCGRLYDEWRIKNTEIRKFFDVS
;
A
#
# COMPACT_ATOMS: atom_id res chain seq x y z
N MET A 1 10.60 -23.53 -8.11
CA MET A 1 9.32 -23.74 -8.80
C MET A 1 8.11 -23.27 -7.97
N GLU A 2 7.70 -23.91 -6.86
CA GLU A 2 6.56 -23.40 -6.06
C GLU A 2 6.91 -22.22 -5.14
N GLU A 3 8.13 -22.19 -4.61
CA GLU A 3 8.61 -21.14 -3.70
C GLU A 3 8.78 -19.78 -4.41
N GLU A 4 9.28 -19.78 -5.66
CA GLU A 4 9.47 -18.58 -6.48
C GLU A 4 8.17 -17.85 -6.85
N ARG A 5 7.00 -18.52 -6.81
CA ARG A 5 5.70 -17.89 -7.07
C ARG A 5 5.11 -17.20 -5.83
N ARG A 6 5.65 -17.44 -4.62
CA ARG A 6 5.18 -16.77 -3.40
C ARG A 6 5.53 -15.30 -3.38
N ASP A 7 6.74 -14.95 -3.82
CA ASP A 7 7.19 -13.55 -3.88
C ASP A 7 6.40 -12.73 -4.91
N GLU A 8 5.63 -13.41 -5.77
CA GLU A 8 4.71 -12.79 -6.73
C GLU A 8 3.29 -12.58 -6.18
N LEU A 9 2.95 -13.18 -5.04
CA LEU A 9 1.63 -12.98 -4.39
C LEU A 9 1.54 -11.63 -3.70
N ILE A 10 2.66 -11.13 -3.19
CA ILE A 10 2.72 -9.87 -2.45
C ILE A 10 3.70 -8.96 -3.19
N PRO A 11 3.21 -7.88 -3.82
CA PRO A 11 4.10 -6.92 -4.47
C PRO A 11 5.11 -6.33 -3.46
N PRO A 12 6.41 -6.30 -3.76
CA PRO A 12 7.46 -5.85 -2.82
C PRO A 12 7.47 -4.32 -2.63
N VAL A 13 6.40 -3.63 -3.02
CA VAL A 13 6.28 -2.17 -3.05
C VAL A 13 5.30 -1.64 -1.99
N LEU A 14 4.70 -2.54 -1.21
CA LEU A 14 3.71 -2.17 -0.19
C LEU A 14 4.30 -1.25 0.89
N ASP A 15 5.54 -1.46 1.31
CA ASP A 15 6.19 -0.63 2.34
C ASP A 15 6.26 0.84 1.91
N ALA A 16 6.59 1.11 0.64
CA ALA A 16 6.62 2.48 0.12
C ALA A 16 5.23 3.14 0.12
N LEU A 17 4.16 2.37 -0.14
CA LEU A 17 2.78 2.88 -0.05
C LEU A 17 2.37 3.14 1.40
N LEU A 18 2.69 2.22 2.31
CA LEU A 18 2.39 2.35 3.73
C LEU A 18 3.12 3.54 4.33
N ASP A 19 4.41 3.69 4.05
CA ASP A 19 5.22 4.82 4.51
C ASP A 19 4.65 6.16 4.03
N PHE A 20 4.24 6.24 2.76
CA PHE A 20 3.61 7.43 2.21
C PHE A 20 2.31 7.78 2.97
N HIS A 21 1.39 6.83 3.09
CA HIS A 21 0.09 7.05 3.73
C HIS A 21 0.19 7.35 5.22
N ILE A 22 1.01 6.59 5.95
CA ILE A 22 1.18 6.75 7.39
C ILE A 22 1.84 8.11 7.67
N ASN A 23 2.84 8.50 6.89
CA ASN A 23 3.47 9.81 7.05
C ASN A 23 2.50 10.96 6.76
N PHE A 24 1.73 10.89 5.66
CA PHE A 24 0.73 11.91 5.34
C PHE A 24 -0.34 12.02 6.43
N LEU A 25 -0.89 10.89 6.89
CA LEU A 25 -1.86 10.85 7.98
C LEU A 25 -1.29 11.43 9.28
N ARG A 26 -0.04 11.12 9.62
CA ARG A 26 0.63 11.65 10.81
C ARG A 26 0.68 13.19 10.77
N ARG A 27 1.00 13.77 9.62
CA ARG A 27 1.07 15.23 9.44
C ARG A 27 -0.31 15.89 9.53
N LEU A 28 -1.32 15.29 8.93
CA LEU A 28 -2.71 15.76 9.05
C LEU A 28 -3.20 15.70 10.50
N ARG A 29 -2.92 14.61 11.22
CA ARG A 29 -3.29 14.47 12.64
C ARG A 29 -2.56 15.49 13.51
N GLN A 30 -1.29 15.78 13.20
CA GLN A 30 -0.55 16.81 13.91
C GLN A 30 -1.18 18.19 13.68
N LYS A 31 -1.49 18.55 12.43
CA LYS A 31 -2.11 19.84 12.10
C LYS A 31 -3.46 20.02 12.79
N ARG A 32 -4.27 18.97 12.82
CA ARG A 32 -5.57 18.96 13.52
C ARG A 32 -5.46 19.16 15.03
N LYS A 33 -4.32 18.85 15.66
CA LYS A 33 -4.11 19.07 17.10
C LYS A 33 -3.75 20.51 17.43
N GLU A 34 -3.27 21.29 16.46
CA GLU A 34 -2.82 22.68 16.69
C GLU A 34 -3.98 23.64 16.92
N ALA A 35 -5.11 23.41 16.26
CA ALA A 35 -6.29 24.28 16.34
C ALA A 35 -7.59 23.51 16.10
N ALA A 36 -8.70 23.99 16.68
CA ALA A 36 -10.03 23.43 16.45
C ALA A 36 -10.53 23.66 15.02
N VAL A 37 -10.10 24.76 14.38
CA VAL A 37 -10.32 25.07 12.98
C VAL A 37 -8.97 25.17 12.30
N VAL A 38 -8.79 24.45 11.20
CA VAL A 38 -7.54 24.44 10.43
C VAL A 38 -7.69 25.37 9.24
N ASP A 39 -6.90 26.43 9.20
CA ASP A 39 -6.97 27.44 8.13
C ASP A 39 -6.51 26.89 6.77
N SER A 40 -5.49 26.03 6.76
CA SER A 40 -4.95 25.42 5.54
C SER A 40 -4.15 24.13 5.82
N ILE A 41 -4.17 23.24 4.83
CA ILE A 41 -3.30 22.05 4.74
C ILE A 41 -2.44 22.06 3.47
N SER A 42 -2.44 23.16 2.70
CA SER A 42 -1.78 23.23 1.39
C SER A 42 -0.29 22.88 1.47
N ASP A 43 0.41 23.31 2.50
CA ASP A 43 1.83 22.99 2.68
C ASP A 43 2.06 21.50 2.88
N ILE A 44 1.15 20.81 3.58
CA ILE A 44 1.21 19.36 3.83
C ILE A 44 0.99 18.62 2.53
N VAL A 45 -0.03 19.01 1.76
CA VAL A 45 -0.32 18.43 0.45
C VAL A 45 0.86 18.68 -0.49
N PHE A 46 1.30 19.92 -0.62
CA PHE A 46 2.42 20.28 -1.50
C PHE A 46 3.66 19.44 -1.16
N SER A 47 4.08 19.39 0.09
CA SER A 47 5.32 18.66 0.43
C SER A 47 5.24 17.14 0.33
N GLU A 48 4.05 16.51 0.45
CA GLU A 48 3.92 15.06 0.19
C GLU A 48 3.76 14.74 -1.30
N PHE A 49 3.17 15.65 -2.09
CA PHE A 49 2.87 15.44 -3.50
C PHE A 49 3.81 16.17 -4.48
N ASP A 50 4.72 16.99 -3.97
CA ASP A 50 5.84 17.54 -4.74
C ASP A 50 6.74 16.41 -5.23
N ASN A 51 7.48 16.64 -6.30
CA ASN A 51 8.35 15.67 -6.98
C ASN A 51 9.61 15.29 -6.15
N GLY A 52 9.44 15.08 -4.85
CA GLY A 52 10.43 14.56 -3.92
C GLY A 52 10.57 13.04 -3.98
N GLY A 53 11.54 12.52 -3.23
CA GLY A 53 11.85 11.08 -3.20
C GLY A 53 10.68 10.19 -2.75
N ARG A 54 9.92 10.62 -1.73
CA ARG A 54 8.75 9.87 -1.22
C ARG A 54 7.63 9.80 -2.24
N ASN A 55 7.31 10.91 -2.91
CA ASN A 55 6.29 10.94 -3.94
C ASN A 55 6.64 9.99 -5.10
N ARG A 56 7.88 10.07 -5.62
CA ARG A 56 8.34 9.17 -6.70
C ARG A 56 8.26 7.70 -6.29
N ALA A 57 8.67 7.38 -5.07
CA ALA A 57 8.57 6.03 -4.54
C ALA A 57 7.10 5.55 -4.46
N ALA A 58 6.20 6.41 -3.98
CA ALA A 58 4.77 6.12 -3.92
C ALA A 58 4.15 5.93 -5.31
N VAL A 59 4.47 6.81 -6.28
CA VAL A 59 3.99 6.70 -7.68
C VAL A 59 4.47 5.41 -8.34
N HIS A 60 5.75 5.07 -8.18
CA HIS A 60 6.29 3.80 -8.65
C HIS A 60 5.56 2.62 -7.98
N ALA A 61 5.41 2.67 -6.66
CA ALA A 61 4.76 1.62 -5.91
C ALA A 61 3.28 1.44 -6.30
N TYR A 62 2.54 2.52 -6.54
CA TYR A 62 1.17 2.45 -7.05
C TYR A 62 1.13 1.81 -8.43
N THR A 63 2.02 2.22 -9.33
CA THR A 63 2.10 1.66 -10.68
C THR A 63 2.37 0.15 -10.63
N GLU A 64 3.35 -0.27 -9.84
CA GLU A 64 3.71 -1.68 -9.68
C GLU A 64 2.62 -2.50 -8.98
N PHE A 65 2.01 -1.95 -7.93
CA PHE A 65 0.94 -2.63 -7.20
C PHE A 65 -0.30 -2.83 -8.09
N CYS A 66 -0.74 -1.78 -8.77
CA CYS A 66 -1.91 -1.82 -9.64
C CYS A 66 -1.69 -2.70 -10.87
N SER A 67 -0.49 -2.67 -11.49
CA SER A 67 -0.21 -3.51 -12.66
C SER A 67 -0.18 -5.00 -12.33
N LYS A 68 0.17 -5.35 -11.09
CA LYS A 68 0.23 -6.73 -10.61
C LYS A 68 -1.06 -7.22 -9.96
N TYR A 69 -2.04 -6.35 -9.70
CA TYR A 69 -3.25 -6.68 -8.94
C TYR A 69 -3.98 -7.91 -9.48
N ASP A 70 -4.33 -7.90 -10.78
CA ASP A 70 -5.06 -9.02 -11.41
C ASP A 70 -4.25 -10.32 -11.41
N ARG A 71 -2.92 -10.21 -11.58
CA ARG A 71 -2.03 -11.36 -11.57
C ARG A 71 -1.95 -11.96 -10.17
N CYS A 72 -1.78 -11.13 -9.14
CA CYS A 72 -1.75 -11.57 -7.75
C CYS A 72 -3.07 -12.26 -7.39
N GLY A 73 -4.22 -11.66 -7.75
CA GLY A 73 -5.54 -12.24 -7.52
C GLY A 73 -5.69 -13.66 -8.09
N ARG A 74 -5.29 -13.86 -9.36
CA ARG A 74 -5.30 -15.20 -9.98
C ARG A 74 -4.39 -16.19 -9.28
N LEU A 75 -3.19 -15.76 -8.87
CA LEU A 75 -2.26 -16.61 -8.12
C LEU A 75 -2.84 -17.02 -6.77
N TYR A 76 -3.51 -16.09 -6.07
CA TYR A 76 -4.22 -16.36 -4.82
C TYR A 76 -5.35 -17.36 -4.99
N ASP A 77 -6.18 -17.23 -6.03
CA ASP A 77 -7.26 -18.16 -6.32
C ASP A 77 -6.73 -19.57 -6.60
N GLU A 78 -5.69 -19.69 -7.43
CA GLU A 78 -5.01 -20.96 -7.70
C GLU A 78 -4.49 -21.61 -6.41
N TRP A 79 -3.85 -20.82 -5.54
CA TRP A 79 -3.31 -21.29 -4.27
C TRP A 79 -4.40 -21.71 -3.29
N ARG A 80 -5.50 -20.96 -3.21
CA ARG A 80 -6.65 -21.26 -2.35
C ARG A 80 -7.35 -22.55 -2.75
N ILE A 81 -7.44 -22.85 -4.05
CA ILE A 81 -8.01 -24.11 -4.54
C ILE A 81 -7.09 -25.29 -4.19
N LYS A 82 -5.77 -25.11 -4.34
CA LYS A 82 -4.79 -26.20 -4.15
C LYS A 82 -4.44 -26.47 -2.69
N ASN A 83 -4.61 -25.51 -1.79
CA ASN A 83 -4.18 -25.62 -0.40
C ASN A 83 -5.32 -25.37 0.59
N THR A 84 -5.80 -26.45 1.19
CA THR A 84 -6.95 -26.43 2.11
C THR A 84 -6.67 -25.65 3.40
N GLU A 85 -5.42 -25.62 3.88
CA GLU A 85 -5.03 -24.88 5.09
C GLU A 85 -5.01 -23.37 4.84
N ILE A 86 -4.52 -22.94 3.68
CA ILE A 86 -4.58 -21.53 3.25
C ILE A 86 -6.04 -21.08 3.08
N ARG A 87 -6.87 -21.92 2.46
CA ARG A 87 -8.31 -21.63 2.35
C ARG A 87 -8.96 -21.46 3.72
N LYS A 88 -8.71 -22.36 4.66
CA LYS A 88 -9.22 -22.24 6.04
C LYS A 88 -8.73 -20.97 6.72
N PHE A 89 -7.48 -20.58 6.53
CA PHE A 89 -6.94 -19.34 7.11
C PHE A 89 -7.73 -18.10 6.65
N PHE A 90 -8.04 -18.00 5.36
CA PHE A 90 -8.78 -16.85 4.80
C PHE A 90 -10.29 -16.91 5.06
N ASP A 91 -10.90 -18.09 5.19
CA ASP A 91 -12.34 -18.24 5.45
C ASP A 91 -12.76 -17.86 6.88
N VAL A 92 -11.80 -17.68 7.79
CA VAL A 92 -12.02 -17.35 9.22
C VAL A 92 -11.82 -15.85 9.51
N SER A 93 -11.37 -15.06 8.53
CA SER A 93 -11.15 -13.60 8.65
C SER A 93 -12.34 -12.80 8.10
#